data_AF-A0A2V8D1E6-F1
#
_entry.id   AF-A0A2V8D1E6-F1
#
_cell.length_a   1.000
_cell.length_b   1.000
_cell.length_c   1.000
_cell.angle_alpha   90.00
_cell.angle_beta   90.00
_cell.angle_gamma   90.00
#
_symmetry.space_group_name_H-M   'P 1'
#
loop_
_entity.id
_entity.type
_entity.pdbx_description
1 polymer ?
#
loop_
_entity_poly.entity_id
_entity_poly.type
_entity_poly.pdbx_seq_one_letter_code
_entity_poly.pdbx_strand_id
1 'polypeptide(L)'
;MIHPRTCLAIGLAFLVVAPAIHGQPRTPPDPMKAITASFNNVHKNLLEMAEDFPSDKYGFKATPEMRSFGEVLVHVFSGTTYAAKAGRGE
;
A
#
# COMPACT_ATOMS: atom_id res chain seq x y z
N MET A 1 -23.10 36.13 -33.37
CA MET A 1 -22.52 35.60 -34.62
C MET A 1 -21.04 35.32 -34.39
N ILE A 2 -20.73 34.08 -33.99
CA ILE A 2 -19.38 33.65 -33.60
C ILE A 2 -18.60 33.39 -34.89
N HIS A 3 -17.47 34.06 -35.09
CA HIS A 3 -16.74 34.01 -36.37
C HIS A 3 -16.06 32.63 -36.55
N PRO A 4 -16.04 32.06 -37.76
CA PRO A 4 -15.51 30.70 -38.01
C PRO A 4 -14.00 30.59 -37.75
N ARG A 5 -13.28 31.71 -37.68
CA ARG A 5 -11.83 31.78 -37.42
C ARG A 5 -11.49 31.67 -35.93
N THR A 6 -12.40 32.06 -35.05
CA THR A 6 -12.24 31.96 -33.59
C THR A 6 -12.52 30.55 -33.05
N CYS A 7 -13.32 29.74 -33.74
CA CYS A 7 -13.56 28.33 -33.35
C CYS A 7 -12.36 27.42 -33.68
N LEU A 8 -11.60 27.73 -34.75
CA LEU A 8 -10.45 26.91 -35.17
C LEU A 8 -9.24 27.06 -34.22
N ALA A 9 -9.07 28.23 -33.60
CA ALA A 9 -7.97 28.50 -32.66
C ALA A 9 -8.15 27.81 -31.29
N ILE A 10 -9.40 27.58 -30.86
CA ILE A 10 -9.69 26.94 -29.56
C ILE A 10 -9.59 25.41 -29.66
N GLY A 11 -9.96 24.82 -30.81
CA GLY A 11 -9.83 23.39 -31.05
C GLY A 11 -8.38 22.89 -31.13
N LEU A 12 -7.44 23.74 -31.60
CA LEU A 12 -6.03 23.37 -31.74
C LEU A 12 -5.26 23.42 -30.42
N ALA A 13 -5.71 24.20 -29.43
CA ALA A 13 -5.07 24.32 -28.12
C ALA A 13 -5.31 23.08 -27.22
N PHE A 14 -6.43 22.36 -27.40
CA PHE A 14 -6.73 21.15 -26.63
C PHE A 14 -5.98 19.89 -27.10
N LEU A 15 -5.53 19.85 -28.37
CA LEU A 15 -4.90 18.64 -28.92
C LEU A 15 -3.41 18.49 -28.49
N VAL A 16 -2.78 19.54 -27.98
CA VAL A 16 -1.34 19.53 -27.61
C VAL A 16 -1.11 19.22 -26.13
N VAL A 17 -2.14 19.24 -25.27
CA VAL A 17 -1.98 18.98 -23.82
C VAL A 17 -2.15 17.50 -23.45
N ALA A 18 -2.81 16.69 -24.29
CA ALA A 18 -3.09 15.28 -24.02
C ALA A 18 -1.86 14.36 -23.84
N PRO A 19 -0.72 14.51 -24.54
CA PRO A 19 0.40 13.57 -24.37
C PRO A 19 1.26 13.86 -23.13
N ALA A 20 1.13 15.04 -22.49
CA ALA A 20 1.98 15.42 -21.37
C ALA A 20 1.66 14.69 -20.05
N ILE A 21 0.44 14.16 -19.89
CA ILE A 21 0.03 13.46 -18.66
C ILE A 21 0.58 12.02 -18.61
N HIS A 22 0.85 11.39 -19.76
CA HIS A 22 1.29 9.99 -19.83
C HIS A 22 2.81 9.80 -19.83
N GLY A 23 3.59 10.88 -20.00
CA GLY A 23 5.06 10.84 -20.15
C GLY A 23 5.86 11.38 -18.97
N GLN A 24 5.23 11.84 -17.88
CA GLN A 24 5.98 12.28 -16.71
C GLN A 24 6.73 11.09 -16.10
N PRO A 25 8.07 11.15 -15.96
CA PRO A 25 8.81 10.15 -15.22
C PRO A 25 8.24 10.10 -13.80
N ARG A 26 7.57 8.99 -13.46
CA ARG A 26 7.18 8.75 -12.07
C ARG A 26 8.48 8.64 -11.29
N THR A 27 8.78 9.63 -10.45
CA THR A 27 9.85 9.53 -9.49
C THR A 27 9.57 8.28 -8.65
N PRO A 28 10.51 7.33 -8.55
CA PRO A 28 10.36 6.20 -7.65
C PRO A 28 10.03 6.72 -6.25
N PRO A 29 9.08 6.10 -5.53
CA PRO A 29 8.84 6.49 -4.17
C PRO A 29 10.15 6.40 -3.38
N ASP A 30 10.35 7.34 -2.45
CA ASP A 30 11.42 7.25 -1.48
C ASP A 30 11.42 5.84 -0.85
N PRO A 31 12.53 5.07 -0.91
CA PRO A 31 12.56 3.69 -0.46
C PRO A 31 12.04 3.50 0.96
N MET A 32 12.31 4.44 1.87
CA MET A 32 11.83 4.36 3.25
C MET A 32 10.32 4.53 3.34
N LYS A 33 9.73 5.47 2.60
CA LYS A 33 8.27 5.60 2.48
C LYS A 33 7.64 4.36 1.87
N ALA A 34 8.27 3.76 0.84
CA ALA A 34 7.76 2.56 0.19
C ALA A 34 7.72 1.37 1.17
N ILE A 35 8.79 1.13 1.92
CA ILE A 35 8.86 0.07 2.93
C ILE A 35 7.83 0.32 4.03
N THR A 36 7.76 1.55 4.57
CA THR A 36 6.79 1.91 5.62
C THR A 36 5.35 1.67 5.16
N ALA A 37 5.00 2.06 3.94
CA ALA A 37 3.67 1.84 3.38
C ALA A 37 3.36 0.34 3.23
N SER A 38 4.35 -0.47 2.83
CA SER A 38 4.19 -1.93 2.72
C SER A 38 3.89 -2.58 4.08
N PHE A 39 4.66 -2.26 5.11
CA PHE A 39 4.42 -2.78 6.47
C PHE A 39 3.05 -2.36 7.02
N ASN A 40 2.66 -1.09 6.82
CA ASN A 40 1.36 -0.60 7.27
C ASN A 40 0.20 -1.32 6.57
N ASN A 41 0.34 -1.60 5.26
CA ASN A 41 -0.68 -2.33 4.52
C ASN A 41 -0.82 -3.78 5.03
N VAL A 42 0.30 -4.48 5.25
CA VAL A 42 0.29 -5.84 5.82
C VAL A 42 -0.35 -5.86 7.21
N HIS A 43 0.00 -4.91 8.09
CA HIS A 43 -0.60 -4.82 9.42
C HIS A 43 -2.11 -4.57 9.37
N LYS A 44 -2.58 -3.70 8.46
CA LYS A 44 -4.01 -3.46 8.29
C LYS A 44 -4.75 -4.75 7.91
N ASN A 45 -4.22 -5.48 6.91
CA ASN A 45 -4.85 -6.72 6.45
C ASN A 45 -4.85 -7.79 7.54
N LEU A 46 -3.80 -7.88 8.36
CA LEU A 46 -3.73 -8.81 9.47
C LEU A 46 -4.71 -8.44 10.60
N LEU A 47 -4.93 -7.15 10.85
CA LEU A 47 -5.91 -6.70 11.83
C LEU A 47 -7.34 -7.06 11.37
N GLU A 48 -7.66 -6.80 10.11
CA GLU A 48 -8.94 -7.17 9.49
C GLU A 48 -9.16 -8.69 9.55
N MET A 49 -8.15 -9.49 9.20
CA MET A 49 -8.19 -10.95 9.38
C MET A 49 -8.43 -11.37 10.82
N ALA A 50 -7.81 -10.68 11.79
CA ALA A 50 -7.99 -11.00 13.21
C ALA A 50 -9.42 -10.71 13.68
N GLU A 51 -10.03 -9.63 13.21
CA GLU A 51 -11.42 -9.25 13.51
C GLU A 51 -12.43 -10.23 12.88
N ASP A 52 -12.17 -10.70 11.66
CA ASP A 52 -13.07 -11.60 10.94
C ASP A 52 -12.93 -13.08 11.35
N PHE A 53 -11.76 -13.49 11.86
CA PHE A 53 -11.49 -14.88 12.20
C PHE A 53 -12.14 -15.28 13.54
N PRO A 54 -12.80 -16.46 13.64
CA PRO A 54 -13.46 -16.87 14.88
C PRO A 54 -12.48 -16.94 16.05
N SER A 55 -12.75 -16.20 17.13
CA SER A 55 -11.85 -16.05 18.28
C SER A 55 -11.55 -17.38 18.99
N ASP A 56 -12.55 -18.27 19.05
CA ASP A 56 -12.43 -19.64 19.57
C ASP A 56 -11.50 -20.54 18.73
N LYS A 57 -11.18 -20.12 17.49
CA LYS A 57 -10.30 -20.85 16.57
C LYS A 57 -8.91 -20.27 16.47
N TYR A 58 -8.50 -19.31 17.29
CA TYR A 58 -7.14 -18.76 17.22
C TYR A 58 -6.03 -19.81 17.43
N GLY A 59 -6.37 -20.94 18.07
CA GLY A 59 -5.50 -22.12 18.17
C GLY A 59 -5.39 -22.97 16.89
N PHE A 60 -6.10 -22.61 15.80
CA PHE A 60 -6.07 -23.34 14.54
C PHE A 60 -4.66 -23.42 13.97
N LYS A 61 -4.28 -24.62 13.54
CA LYS A 61 -3.01 -24.92 12.88
C LYS A 61 -3.29 -25.60 11.55
N ALA A 62 -2.61 -25.13 10.48
CA ALA A 62 -2.72 -25.75 9.16
C ALA A 62 -2.08 -27.16 9.14
N THR A 63 -0.95 -27.32 9.82
CA THR A 63 -0.33 -28.62 10.14
C THR A 63 0.19 -28.59 11.58
N PRO A 64 0.40 -29.75 12.25
CA PRO A 64 0.82 -29.79 13.65
C PRO A 64 2.11 -29.01 13.97
N GLU A 65 3.03 -28.93 12.99
CA GLU A 65 4.36 -28.34 13.11
C GLU A 65 4.34 -26.81 12.99
N MET A 66 3.27 -26.23 12.45
CA MET A 66 3.15 -24.79 12.25
C MET A 66 2.75 -24.07 13.54
N ARG A 67 3.02 -22.76 13.59
CA ARG A 67 2.39 -21.86 14.56
C ARG A 67 0.89 -21.81 14.33
N SER A 68 0.12 -21.64 15.40
CA SER A 68 -1.30 -21.35 15.29
C SER A 68 -1.55 -19.99 14.64
N PHE A 69 -2.77 -19.77 14.16
CA PHE A 69 -3.20 -18.48 13.65
C PHE A 69 -2.89 -17.33 14.62
N GLY A 70 -3.26 -17.47 15.90
CA GLY A 70 -2.98 -16.48 16.93
C GLY A 70 -1.49 -16.27 17.18
N GLU A 71 -0.69 -17.34 17.18
CA GLU A 71 0.76 -17.25 17.34
C GLU A 71 1.43 -16.53 16.16
N VAL A 72 0.92 -16.67 14.94
CA VAL A 72 1.40 -15.92 13.77
C VAL A 72 1.09 -14.43 13.90
N LEU A 73 -0.12 -14.05 14.35
CA LEU A 73 -0.46 -12.65 14.59
C LEU A 73 0.50 -12.02 15.61
N VAL A 74 0.70 -12.66 16.76
CA VAL A 74 1.64 -12.19 17.78
C VAL A 74 3.06 -12.05 17.22
N HIS A 75 3.52 -13.04 16.43
CA HIS A 75 4.84 -12.98 15.79
C HIS A 75 5.01 -11.76 14.89
N VAL A 76 4.03 -11.45 14.02
CA VAL A 76 4.14 -10.32 13.08
C VAL A 76 4.11 -8.98 13.82
N PHE A 77 3.16 -8.79 14.74
CA PHE A 77 3.02 -7.52 15.45
C PHE A 77 4.21 -7.25 16.37
N SER A 78 4.66 -8.25 17.15
CA SER A 78 5.82 -8.10 18.03
C SER A 78 7.14 -7.99 17.26
N GLY A 79 7.27 -8.71 16.14
CA GLY A 79 8.48 -8.70 15.31
C GLY A 79 8.81 -7.33 14.76
N THR A 80 7.79 -6.55 14.36
CA THR A 80 7.98 -5.19 13.86
C THR A 80 8.51 -4.26 14.96
N THR A 81 7.96 -4.34 16.18
CA THR A 81 8.46 -3.56 17.32
C THR A 81 9.89 -3.95 17.67
N TYR A 82 10.19 -5.24 17.70
CA TYR A 82 11.54 -5.75 17.96
C TYR A 82 12.55 -5.25 16.93
N ALA A 83 12.26 -5.39 15.64
CA ALA A 83 13.14 -4.94 14.57
C ALA A 83 13.41 -3.43 14.63
N ALA A 84 12.38 -2.64 14.95
CA ALA A 84 12.53 -1.19 15.09
C ALA A 84 13.43 -0.82 16.28
N LYS A 85 13.32 -1.53 17.41
CA LYS A 85 14.23 -1.36 18.57
C LYS A 85 15.67 -1.71 18.22
N ALA A 86 15.87 -2.88 17.59
CA ALA A 86 17.19 -3.33 17.15
C ALA A 86 17.85 -2.31 16.19
N GLY A 87 17.07 -1.75 15.25
CA GLY A 87 17.54 -0.71 14.33
C GLY A 87 17.92 0.61 15.01
N ARG A 88 17.38 0.88 16.21
CA ARG A 88 17.76 2.03 17.06
C ARG A 88 18.88 1.72 18.05
N GLY A 89 19.31 0.45 18.16
CA GLY A 89 20.31 0.02 19.12
C GLY A 89 19.79 -0.10 20.56
N GLU A 90 18.48 -0.30 20.72
CA GLU A 90 17.80 -0.53 22.01
C GLU A 90 17.78 -2.00 22.41
#